data_AF-A0A7W9AL94-F1
#
_entry.id   AF-A0A7W9AL94-F1
#
_cell.length_a   1.000
_cell.length_b   1.000
_cell.length_c   1.000
_cell.angle_alpha   90.00
_cell.angle_beta   90.00
_cell.angle_gamma   90.00
#
_symmetry.space_group_name_H-M   'P 1'
#
loop_
_entity.id
_entity.type
_entity.pdbx_description
1 polymer ?
#
loop_
_entity_poly.entity_id
_entity_poly.type
_entity_poly.pdbx_seq_one_letter_code
_entity_poly.pdbx_strand_id
1 'polypeptide(L)'
;MTIVRSGLCDRIDRLAHDLPHMSMGQLCTGIDDIRRTALTYGLDPVVQLARGLETALADANGTGVVLPWLDTMRDAAGCERIDAEASSAWLASINVRMAG
;
A
#
# COMPACT_ATOMS: atom_id res chain seq x y z
N MET A 1 18.85 -4.06 -7.81
CA MET A 1 17.38 -4.23 -7.71
C MET A 1 16.70 -3.00 -7.07
N THR A 2 17.21 -1.79 -7.34
CA THR A 2 16.77 -0.52 -6.71
C THR A 2 15.80 0.27 -7.58
N ILE A 3 15.94 0.21 -8.91
CA ILE A 3 15.09 0.94 -9.87
C ILE A 3 13.60 0.58 -9.73
N VAL A 4 13.29 -0.71 -9.59
CA VAL A 4 11.91 -1.20 -9.41
C VAL A 4 11.29 -0.64 -8.14
N ARG A 5 12.06 -0.65 -7.05
CA ARG A 5 11.64 -0.16 -5.73
C ARG A 5 11.40 1.34 -5.76
N SER A 6 12.33 2.11 -6.32
CA SER A 6 12.18 3.55 -6.52
C SER A 6 10.93 3.86 -7.34
N GLY A 7 10.73 3.16 -8.47
CA GLY A 7 9.56 3.34 -9.31
C GLY A 7 8.24 3.00 -8.61
N LEU A 8 8.24 2.02 -7.70
CA LEU A 8 7.07 1.69 -6.89
C LEU A 8 6.80 2.78 -5.84
N CYS A 9 7.83 3.26 -5.14
CA CYS A 9 7.71 4.37 -4.20
C CYS A 9 7.18 5.65 -4.88
N ASP A 10 7.75 6.02 -6.04
CA ASP A 10 7.29 7.17 -6.83
C ASP A 10 5.82 7.06 -7.23
N ARG A 11 5.35 5.83 -7.45
CA ARG A 11 3.96 5.57 -7.83
C ARG A 11 3.02 5.66 -6.63
N ILE A 12 3.43 5.14 -5.48
CA ILE A 12 2.71 5.28 -4.22
C ILE A 12 2.58 6.77 -3.85
N ASP A 13 3.65 7.54 -4.02
CA ASP A 13 3.67 8.98 -3.75
C ASP A 13 2.74 9.77 -4.65
N ARG A 14 2.75 9.46 -5.96
CA ARG A 14 1.80 10.06 -6.90
C ARG A 14 0.37 9.75 -6.50
N LEU A 15 0.07 8.49 -6.15
CA LEU A 15 -1.26 8.10 -5.72
C LEU A 15 -1.70 8.83 -4.43
N ALA A 16 -0.80 8.99 -3.46
CA ALA A 16 -1.06 9.73 -2.23
C ALA A 16 -1.28 11.22 -2.48
N HIS A 17 -0.53 11.82 -3.41
CA HIS A 17 -0.66 13.22 -3.80
C HIS A 17 -1.99 13.50 -4.53
N ASP A 18 -2.40 12.61 -5.43
CA ASP A 18 -3.62 12.75 -6.21
C ASP A 18 -4.90 12.32 -5.46
N LEU A 19 -4.75 11.64 -4.32
CA LEU A 19 -5.86 11.14 -3.48
C LEU A 19 -7.02 12.12 -3.28
N PRO A 20 -6.82 13.41 -2.89
CA PRO A 20 -7.94 14.36 -2.69
C PRO A 20 -8.73 14.69 -3.96
N HIS A 21 -8.16 14.42 -5.14
CA HIS A 21 -8.79 14.67 -6.43
C HIS A 21 -9.29 13.40 -7.12
N MET A 22 -9.05 12.23 -6.52
CA MET A 22 -9.44 10.94 -7.09
C MET A 22 -10.83 10.50 -6.67
N SER A 23 -11.54 9.90 -7.62
CA SER A 23 -12.72 9.10 -7.34
C SER A 23 -12.36 7.72 -6.79
N MET A 24 -13.27 7.08 -6.06
CA MET A 24 -13.05 5.75 -5.49
C MET A 24 -12.63 4.71 -6.54
N GLY A 25 -13.20 4.74 -7.75
CA GLY A 25 -12.81 3.84 -8.83
C GLY A 25 -11.38 4.05 -9.33
N GLN A 26 -10.91 5.31 -9.39
CA GLN A 26 -9.52 5.63 -9.74
C GLN A 26 -8.57 5.17 -8.63
N LEU A 27 -8.97 5.35 -7.38
CA LEU A 27 -8.20 4.89 -6.22
C LEU A 27 -8.02 3.37 -6.22
N CYS A 28 -9.11 2.60 -6.34
CA CYS A 28 -9.04 1.14 -6.41
C CYS A 28 -8.17 0.67 -7.57
N THR A 29 -8.28 1.32 -8.73
CA THR A 29 -7.43 1.01 -9.90
C THR A 29 -5.96 1.29 -9.62
N GLY A 30 -5.64 2.40 -8.95
CA GLY A 30 -4.27 2.75 -8.55
C GLY A 30 -3.67 1.73 -7.57
N ILE A 31 -4.46 1.29 -6.59
CA ILE A 31 -4.05 0.28 -5.61
C ILE A 31 -3.84 -1.09 -6.27
N ASP A 32 -4.76 -1.53 -7.15
CA ASP A 32 -4.63 -2.80 -7.89
C ASP A 32 -3.34 -2.84 -8.71
N ASP A 33 -2.99 -1.72 -9.35
CA ASP A 33 -1.79 -1.67 -10.17
C ASP A 33 -0.50 -1.69 -9.32
N ILE A 34 -0.46 -0.98 -8.19
CA ILE A 34 0.64 -1.09 -7.22
C ILE A 34 0.78 -2.54 -6.75
N ARG A 35 -0.32 -3.20 -6.40
CA ARG A 35 -0.36 -4.60 -5.98
C ARG A 35 0.17 -5.53 -7.08
N ARG A 36 -0.27 -5.33 -8.32
CA ARG A 36 0.17 -6.14 -9.47
C ARG A 36 1.66 -5.97 -9.75
N THR A 37 2.14 -4.73 -9.73
CA THR A 37 3.55 -4.41 -9.89
C THR A 37 4.38 -5.07 -8.79
N ALA A 38 4.00 -4.90 -7.52
CA ALA A 38 4.66 -5.52 -6.38
C ALA A 38 4.71 -7.05 -6.51
N LEU A 39 3.61 -7.68 -6.93
CA LEU A 39 3.53 -9.12 -7.15
C LEU A 39 4.49 -9.59 -8.25
N THR A 40 4.57 -8.88 -9.37
CA THR A 40 5.49 -9.19 -10.47
C THR A 40 6.95 -9.21 -10.01
N TYR A 41 7.31 -8.38 -9.03
CA TYR A 41 8.68 -8.26 -8.52
C TYR A 41 8.92 -8.96 -7.18
N GLY A 42 7.96 -9.75 -6.68
CA GLY A 42 8.10 -10.51 -5.44
C GLY A 42 8.13 -9.67 -4.16
N LEU A 43 7.59 -8.46 -4.18
CA LEU A 43 7.52 -7.55 -3.04
C LEU A 43 6.31 -7.89 -2.15
N ASP A 44 6.36 -9.04 -1.48
CA ASP A 44 5.22 -9.60 -0.74
C ASP A 44 4.62 -8.64 0.32
N PRO A 45 5.41 -7.90 1.13
CA PRO A 45 4.83 -6.98 2.12
C PRO A 45 3.90 -5.93 1.50
N VAL A 46 4.28 -5.40 0.34
CA VAL A 46 3.47 -4.40 -0.37
C VAL A 46 2.21 -5.03 -0.95
N VAL A 47 2.27 -6.27 -1.42
CA VAL A 47 1.10 -7.02 -1.90
C VAL A 47 0.09 -7.24 -0.78
N GLN A 48 0.56 -7.66 0.40
CA GLN A 48 -0.33 -7.91 1.54
C GLN A 48 -0.93 -6.62 2.09
N LEU A 49 -0.15 -5.54 2.16
CA LEU A 49 -0.65 -4.22 2.54
C LEU A 49 -1.71 -3.68 1.57
N ALA A 50 -1.49 -3.83 0.25
CA ALA A 50 -2.48 -3.43 -0.75
C ALA A 50 -3.81 -4.17 -0.57
N ARG A 51 -3.76 -5.49 -0.34
CA ARG A 51 -4.95 -6.30 -0.07
C ARG A 51 -5.67 -5.86 1.20
N GLY A 52 -4.92 -5.60 2.27
CA GLY A 52 -5.48 -5.10 3.53
C GLY A 52 -6.19 -3.76 3.33
N LEU A 53 -5.62 -2.85 2.52
CA LEU A 53 -6.25 -1.60 2.15
C LEU A 53 -7.52 -1.81 1.30
N GLU A 54 -7.51 -2.72 0.33
CA GLU A 54 -8.70 -3.06 -0.46
C GLU A 54 -9.85 -3.55 0.43
N THR A 55 -9.56 -4.40 1.43
CA THR A 55 -10.54 -4.84 2.43
C THR A 55 -11.00 -3.69 3.31
N ALA A 56 -10.07 -2.89 3.84
CA ALA A 56 -10.40 -1.74 4.68
C ALA A 56 -11.25 -0.71 3.94
N LEU A 57 -11.04 -0.51 2.64
CA LEU A 57 -11.86 0.34 1.78
C LEU A 57 -13.26 -0.22 1.54
N ALA A 58 -13.39 -1.55 1.48
CA ALA A 58 -14.70 -2.19 1.36
C ALA A 58 -15.54 -2.03 2.65
N ASP A 59 -14.87 -2.02 3.81
CA ASP A 59 -15.51 -1.82 5.12
C ASP A 59 -15.68 -0.34 5.51
N ALA A 60 -14.80 0.55 5.04
CA ALA A 60 -14.80 1.96 5.41
C ALA A 60 -15.64 2.83 4.46
N ASN A 61 -16.49 3.68 5.03
CA ASN A 61 -17.32 4.63 4.28
C ASN A 61 -16.55 5.88 3.78
N GLY A 62 -15.22 5.84 3.63
CA GLY A 62 -14.45 7.00 3.20
C GLY A 62 -12.95 6.78 2.97
N THR A 63 -12.31 7.75 2.32
CA THR A 63 -10.90 7.72 1.91
C THR A 63 -9.90 8.10 3.02
N GLY A 64 -10.38 8.47 4.21
CA GLY A 64 -9.53 8.88 5.34
C GLY A 64 -8.57 7.78 5.81
N VAL A 65 -8.93 6.51 5.61
CA VAL A 65 -8.07 5.36 5.92
C VAL A 65 -6.98 5.14 4.88
N VAL A 66 -7.02 5.78 3.71
CA VAL A 66 -6.14 5.43 2.58
C VAL A 66 -4.72 5.95 2.77
N LEU A 67 -4.57 7.19 3.24
CA LEU A 67 -3.27 7.85 3.35
C LEU A 67 -2.31 7.09 4.30
N PRO A 68 -2.73 6.65 5.51
CA PRO A 68 -1.86 5.86 6.39
C PRO A 68 -1.42 4.52 5.79
N TRP A 69 -2.26 3.90 4.96
CA TRP A 69 -1.92 2.66 4.27
C TRP A 69 -0.92 2.91 3.15
N LEU A 70 -1.08 3.97 2.36
CA LEU A 70 -0.12 4.35 1.31
C LEU A 70 1.25 4.69 1.90
N ASP A 71 1.30 5.43 3.01
CA ASP A 71 2.54 5.73 3.73
C ASP A 71 3.25 4.45 4.21
N THR A 72 2.48 3.52 4.81
CA THR A 72 3.02 2.22 5.25
C THR A 72 3.50 1.37 4.07
N MET A 73 2.82 1.41 2.93
CA MET A 73 3.26 0.74 1.70
C MET A 73 4.56 1.32 1.15
N ARG A 74 4.75 2.65 1.25
CA ARG A 74 6.00 3.33 0.86
C ARG A 74 7.17 2.87 1.73
N ASP A 75 6.98 2.82 3.04
CA ASP A 75 7.98 2.33 3.98
C ASP A 75 8.35 0.87 3.73
N ALA A 76 7.33 0.01 3.54
CA ALA A 76 7.53 -1.40 3.23
C ALA A 76 8.24 -1.61 1.89
N ALA A 77 7.93 -0.81 0.87
CA ALA A 77 8.64 -0.82 -0.39
C ALA A 77 10.11 -0.40 -0.20
N GLY A 78 10.38 0.59 0.67
CA GLY A 78 11.74 1.03 1.02
C GLY A 78 12.57 0.00 1.80
N CYS A 79 11.93 -0.91 2.54
CA CYS A 79 12.58 -1.89 3.42
C CYS A 79 13.19 -3.09 2.66
N GLU A 80 14.44 -3.46 2.93
CA GLU A 80 15.13 -4.59 2.26
C GLU A 80 14.52 -5.95 2.59
N ARG A 81 13.83 -6.08 3.73
CA ARG A 81 13.14 -7.32 4.11
C ARG A 81 11.77 -7.43 3.43
N ILE A 82 11.62 -8.50 2.65
CA ILE A 82 10.42 -8.82 1.86
C ILE A 82 9.83 -10.20 2.21
N ASP A 83 10.25 -10.78 3.33
CA ASP A 83 9.79 -12.07 3.82
C ASP A 83 8.39 -12.01 4.45
N ALA A 84 7.72 -13.17 4.55
CA ALA A 84 6.36 -13.26 5.06
C ALA A 84 6.21 -12.78 6.53
N GLU A 85 7.27 -12.90 7.33
CA GLU A 85 7.29 -12.37 8.70
C GLU A 85 7.26 -10.84 8.69
N ALA A 86 8.01 -10.20 7.79
CA ALA A 86 7.93 -8.76 7.56
C ALA A 86 6.51 -8.33 7.11
N SER A 87 5.87 -9.07 6.19
CA SER A 87 4.49 -8.79 5.76
C SER A 87 3.50 -8.80 6.94
N SER A 88 3.61 -9.82 7.82
CA SER A 88 2.77 -9.93 9.03
C SER A 88 3.03 -8.79 10.02
N ALA A 89 4.30 -8.42 10.24
CA ALA A 89 4.67 -7.32 11.12
C ALA A 89 4.11 -5.97 10.64
N TRP A 90 4.16 -5.71 9.33
CA TRP A 90 3.58 -4.49 8.74
C TRP A 90 2.06 -4.44 8.91
N LEU A 91 1.36 -5.55 8.65
CA LEU A 91 -0.10 -5.64 8.86
C LEU A 91 -0.49 -5.44 10.33
N ALA A 92 0.25 -6.04 11.26
CA ALA A 92 0.02 -5.85 12.69
C ALA A 92 0.24 -4.38 13.10
N SER A 93 1.31 -3.75 12.60
CA SER A 93 1.63 -2.36 12.89
C SER A 93 0.53 -1.41 12.42
N ILE A 94 -0.01 -1.58 11.21
CA ILE A 94 -1.05 -0.69 10.72
C ILE A 94 -2.37 -0.91 11.45
N ASN A 95 -2.71 -2.15 11.79
CA ASN A 95 -3.93 -2.44 12.54
C ASN A 95 -3.91 -1.78 13.94
N VAL A 96 -2.75 -1.76 14.61
CA VAL A 96 -2.57 -1.04 15.89
C VAL A 96 -2.74 0.48 15.71
N ARG A 97 -2.22 1.07 14.61
CA ARG A 97 -2.39 2.50 14.33
C ARG A 97 -3.84 2.88 14.02
N MET A 98 -4.58 1.99 13.35
CA MET A 98 -5.97 2.23 12.96
C MET A 98 -6.97 1.95 14.09
N ALA A 99 -6.62 1.13 15.09
CA ALA A 99 -7.45 0.83 16.24
C ALA A 99 -7.26 1.80 17.43
N GLY A 100 -6.31 2.74 17.32
CA GLY A 100 -5.98 3.75 18.34
C GLY A 100 -6.87 4.98 18.31
#